data_AF-A0A3A8QTD7-F1
#
_entry.id   AF-A0A3A8QTD7-F1
#
_cell.length_a   1.000
_cell.length_b   1.000
_cell.length_c   1.000
_cell.angle_alpha   90.00
_cell.angle_beta   90.00
_cell.angle_gamma   90.00
#
_symmetry.space_group_name_H-M   'P 1'
#
loop_
_entity.id
_entity.type
_entity.pdbx_description
1 polymer ?
#
loop_
_entity_poly.entity_id
_entity_poly.type
_entity_poly.pdbx_seq_one_letter_code
_entity_poly.pdbx_strand_id
1 'polypeptide(L)'
;MTPHKISRLLTPLQGVRGSAAALLALLCAVFAAPPAFADPDNFGNGNGHNGALTVTTANRVINTYTRLTANANAGATTVSVNSITGFAVGDLIMVFQSTGYTGTVVTGAQAPFDAAATPVGNWNFARVTARAGTTLTFAPALTSNFTGSPPDNDITLRSSAQVIRVPEYTDVTINAGASLSARAWSSDAEFRDTVGGLVVFFATGTVTNNGTISAAGAGFRGGEKFNGSGDSCTQLDEEWEGGAMTVSY
;
A
#
# COMPACT_ATOMS: atom_id res chain seq x y z
N MET A 1 -72.08 -35.48 44.07
CA MET A 1 -72.78 -34.23 43.68
C MET A 1 -72.21 -33.10 44.50
N THR A 2 -71.38 -32.27 43.89
CA THR A 2 -70.80 -31.08 44.51
C THR A 2 -70.58 -30.05 43.40
N PRO A 3 -71.05 -28.80 43.57
CA PRO A 3 -71.22 -27.86 42.45
C PRO A 3 -69.93 -27.12 42.06
N HIS A 4 -69.93 -26.73 40.79
CA HIS A 4 -69.00 -25.85 40.10
C HIS A 4 -68.75 -24.52 40.82
N LYS A 5 -67.48 -24.05 40.82
CA LYS A 5 -67.13 -22.64 41.01
C LYS A 5 -66.29 -22.16 39.82
N ILE A 6 -66.82 -21.16 39.12
CA ILE A 6 -66.23 -20.49 37.95
C ILE A 6 -65.07 -19.61 38.43
N SER A 7 -63.89 -19.75 37.82
CA SER A 7 -62.76 -18.83 37.99
C SER A 7 -62.36 -18.25 36.63
N ARG A 8 -62.33 -16.92 36.56
CA ARG A 8 -62.02 -16.11 35.36
C ARG A 8 -60.57 -16.30 34.93
N LEU A 9 -60.33 -16.56 33.65
CA LEU A 9 -59.02 -16.38 33.03
C LEU A 9 -58.72 -14.88 32.88
N LEU A 10 -57.60 -14.45 33.46
CA LEU A 10 -56.88 -13.23 33.05
C LEU A 10 -55.64 -13.68 32.31
N THR A 11 -55.57 -13.40 31.01
CA THR A 11 -54.41 -13.65 30.16
C THR A 11 -53.32 -12.61 30.46
N PRO A 12 -52.08 -13.01 30.81
CA PRO A 12 -50.98 -12.05 30.82
C PRO A 12 -50.46 -11.81 29.40
N LEU A 13 -50.26 -10.53 29.06
CA LEU A 13 -49.64 -10.07 27.81
C LEU A 13 -48.24 -10.67 27.64
N GLN A 14 -47.96 -11.22 26.45
CA GLN A 14 -46.61 -11.62 26.07
C GLN A 14 -45.74 -10.37 25.85
N GLY A 15 -44.89 -10.09 26.84
CA GLY A 15 -43.84 -9.07 26.76
C GLY A 15 -42.73 -9.48 25.81
N VAL A 16 -42.39 -8.56 24.91
CA VAL A 16 -41.31 -8.58 23.93
C VAL A 16 -39.97 -8.94 24.61
N ARG A 17 -39.45 -10.14 24.33
CA ARG A 17 -38.09 -10.56 24.70
C ARG A 17 -37.23 -10.58 23.44
N GLY A 18 -36.76 -9.41 23.01
CA GLY A 18 -35.95 -9.31 21.79
C GLY A 18 -35.13 -8.05 21.74
N SER A 19 -34.19 -7.85 22.68
CA SER A 19 -33.29 -6.68 22.60
C SER A 19 -31.89 -6.86 23.20
N ALA A 20 -31.65 -7.84 24.08
CA ALA A 20 -30.32 -7.98 24.70
C ALA A 20 -29.31 -8.75 23.82
N ALA A 21 -29.75 -9.82 23.15
CA ALA A 21 -28.86 -10.66 22.34
C ALA A 21 -28.37 -9.96 21.05
N ALA A 22 -29.23 -9.13 20.44
CA ALA A 22 -28.87 -8.38 19.23
C ALA A 22 -27.87 -7.25 19.50
N LEU A 23 -27.99 -6.55 20.64
CA LEU A 23 -27.03 -5.52 21.04
C LEU A 23 -25.65 -6.11 21.40
N LEU A 24 -25.63 -7.29 22.04
CA LEU A 24 -24.37 -7.94 22.43
C LEU A 24 -23.60 -8.51 21.22
N ALA A 25 -24.32 -9.03 20.21
CA ALA A 25 -23.70 -9.48 18.96
C ALA A 25 -23.12 -8.32 18.14
N LEU A 26 -23.77 -7.15 18.14
CA LEU A 26 -23.25 -5.95 17.49
C LEU A 26 -21.99 -5.40 18.20
N LEU A 27 -21.94 -5.48 19.54
CA LEU A 27 -20.79 -5.06 20.33
C LEU A 27 -19.57 -5.98 20.12
N CYS A 28 -19.77 -7.30 19.99
CA CYS A 28 -18.70 -8.24 19.68
C CYS A 28 -18.16 -8.10 18.25
N ALA A 29 -18.98 -7.70 17.28
CA ALA A 29 -18.54 -7.46 15.90
C ALA A 29 -17.67 -6.19 15.76
N VAL A 30 -17.88 -5.17 16.60
CA VAL A 30 -17.05 -3.95 16.62
C VAL A 30 -15.67 -4.21 17.24
N PHE A 31 -15.54 -5.17 18.16
CA PHE A 31 -14.25 -5.59 18.74
C PHE A 31 -13.46 -6.60 17.89
N ALA A 32 -14.05 -7.12 16.82
CA ALA A 32 -13.43 -8.10 15.92
C ALA A 32 -12.96 -7.49 14.58
N ALA A 33 -13.03 -6.16 14.43
CA ALA A 33 -12.32 -5.50 13.33
C ALA A 33 -10.82 -5.55 13.64
N PRO A 34 -9.98 -6.13 12.76
CA PRO A 34 -8.54 -6.03 12.95
C PRO A 34 -8.18 -4.54 13.01
N PRO A 35 -7.44 -4.09 14.03
CA PRO A 35 -6.94 -2.72 14.05
C PRO A 35 -6.11 -2.49 12.79
N ALA A 36 -6.53 -1.55 11.95
CA ALA A 36 -5.67 -0.95 10.96
C ALA A 36 -4.62 -0.14 11.74
N PHE A 37 -3.51 -0.78 12.11
CA PHE A 37 -2.39 -0.08 12.73
C PHE A 37 -1.78 0.83 11.68
N ALA A 38 -2.22 2.09 11.64
CA ALA A 38 -1.38 3.13 11.11
C ALA A 38 -0.07 3.11 11.91
N ASP A 39 1.06 3.17 11.21
CA ASP A 39 2.37 3.30 11.84
C ASP A 39 2.32 4.50 12.82
N PRO A 40 2.85 4.39 14.06
CA PRO A 40 2.88 5.53 14.97
C PRO A 40 3.51 6.74 14.27
N ASP A 41 2.88 7.91 14.40
CA ASP A 41 3.38 9.16 13.82
C ASP A 41 4.65 9.61 14.54
N ASN A 42 5.78 9.01 14.16
CA ASN A 42 7.08 9.25 14.76
C ASN A 42 7.82 10.43 14.12
N PHE A 43 7.32 10.96 13.00
CA PHE A 43 8.03 11.92 12.17
C PHE A 43 7.26 13.22 11.94
N GLY A 44 5.96 13.28 12.24
CA GLY A 44 5.12 14.47 12.09
C GLY A 44 5.25 15.06 10.68
N ASN A 45 5.53 16.37 10.62
CA ASN A 45 5.74 17.09 9.36
C ASN A 45 7.21 17.03 8.88
N GLY A 46 8.01 16.14 9.45
CA GLY A 46 9.45 16.02 9.21
C GLY A 46 10.26 17.05 9.99
N ASN A 47 11.55 17.13 9.67
CA ASN A 47 12.51 18.03 10.33
C ASN A 47 13.00 19.19 9.46
N GLY A 48 12.55 19.31 8.21
CA GLY A 48 12.91 20.39 7.30
C GLY A 48 14.38 20.43 6.86
N HIS A 49 15.17 19.38 7.11
CA HIS A 49 16.63 19.40 6.87
C HIS A 49 17.03 19.56 5.39
N ASN A 50 16.10 19.38 4.44
CA ASN A 50 16.35 19.62 3.02
C ASN A 50 16.11 21.07 2.59
N GLY A 51 15.84 21.99 3.54
CA GLY A 51 15.70 23.42 3.27
C GLY A 51 14.43 23.75 2.48
N ALA A 52 14.35 24.95 1.90
CA ALA A 52 13.20 25.34 1.08
C ALA A 52 13.36 24.82 -0.35
N LEU A 53 12.25 24.39 -0.96
CA LEU A 53 12.19 23.96 -2.36
C LEU A 53 11.39 24.97 -3.19
N THR A 54 12.00 25.46 -4.27
CA THR A 54 11.28 26.22 -5.32
C THR A 54 11.34 25.45 -6.63
N VAL A 55 10.18 25.10 -7.19
CA VAL A 55 10.03 24.37 -8.45
C VAL A 55 9.64 25.34 -9.55
N THR A 56 10.50 25.46 -10.56
CA THR A 56 10.35 26.40 -11.68
C THR A 56 10.13 25.73 -13.03
N THR A 57 10.32 24.41 -13.12
CA THR A 57 10.19 23.62 -14.35
C THR A 57 9.14 22.53 -14.19
N ALA A 58 8.60 22.06 -15.31
CA ALA A 58 7.73 20.88 -15.33
C ALA A 58 8.51 19.58 -15.07
N ASN A 59 7.79 18.58 -14.60
CA ASN A 59 8.18 17.17 -14.44
C ASN A 59 9.39 16.95 -13.51
N ARG A 60 9.46 17.73 -12.43
CA ARG A 60 10.52 17.59 -11.44
C ARG A 60 10.24 16.38 -10.55
N VAL A 61 11.09 15.36 -10.64
CA VAL A 61 11.12 14.25 -9.69
C VAL A 61 11.99 14.62 -8.49
N ILE A 62 11.47 14.47 -7.27
CA ILE A 62 12.17 14.79 -6.01
C ILE A 62 12.53 13.55 -5.17
N ASN A 63 11.86 12.43 -5.42
CA ASN A 63 12.10 11.17 -4.72
C ASN A 63 13.23 10.38 -5.37
N THR A 64 13.92 9.59 -4.55
CA THR A 64 14.85 8.54 -4.99
C THR A 64 14.26 7.20 -4.63
N TYR A 65 14.34 6.20 -5.51
CA TYR A 65 13.70 4.90 -5.31
C TYR A 65 14.71 3.77 -5.50
N THR A 66 14.57 2.72 -4.71
CA THR A 66 15.37 1.49 -4.82
C THR A 66 14.51 0.31 -4.35
N ARG A 67 14.61 -0.86 -4.99
CA ARG A 67 13.84 -2.03 -4.55
C ARG A 67 14.51 -2.75 -3.38
N LEU A 68 13.72 -3.45 -2.58
CA LEU A 68 14.23 -4.46 -1.64
C LEU A 68 14.79 -5.66 -2.40
N THR A 69 15.90 -6.20 -1.90
CA THR A 69 16.54 -7.42 -2.45
C THR A 69 16.34 -8.65 -1.57
N ALA A 70 15.75 -8.48 -0.39
CA ALA A 70 15.37 -9.54 0.52
C ALA A 70 14.14 -9.09 1.33
N ASN A 71 13.38 -10.05 1.86
CA ASN A 71 12.24 -9.77 2.73
C ASN A 71 12.66 -8.96 3.96
N ALA A 72 11.78 -8.05 4.38
CA ALA A 72 11.93 -7.26 5.59
C ALA A 72 10.69 -7.47 6.45
N ASN A 73 10.87 -8.10 7.62
CA ASN A 73 9.75 -8.42 8.51
C ASN A 73 9.51 -7.29 9.51
N ALA A 74 8.31 -7.26 10.09
CA ALA A 74 8.03 -6.43 11.25
C ALA A 74 9.09 -6.68 12.35
N GLY A 75 9.55 -5.62 13.00
CA GLY A 75 10.66 -5.61 13.94
C GLY A 75 12.05 -5.43 13.30
N ALA A 76 12.18 -5.49 11.97
CA ALA A 76 13.45 -5.23 11.31
C ALA A 76 13.89 -3.76 11.45
N THR A 77 15.16 -3.53 11.74
CA THR A 77 15.81 -2.20 11.77
C THR A 77 16.81 -2.00 10.62
N THR A 78 16.82 -2.95 9.68
CA THR A 78 17.70 -2.95 8.51
C THR A 78 16.98 -3.49 7.30
N VAL A 79 17.29 -2.96 6.12
CA VAL A 79 16.85 -3.51 4.84
C VAL A 79 18.01 -3.62 3.85
N SER A 80 17.98 -4.67 3.04
CA SER A 80 18.88 -4.81 1.89
C SER A 80 18.19 -4.28 0.64
N VAL A 81 18.86 -3.37 -0.07
CA VAL A 81 18.33 -2.71 -1.26
C VAL A 81 19.19 -2.98 -2.50
N ASN A 82 18.67 -2.71 -3.68
CA ASN A 82 19.44 -2.86 -4.92
C ASN A 82 20.58 -1.85 -5.01
N SER A 83 20.31 -0.61 -4.62
CA SER A 83 21.30 0.47 -4.59
C SER A 83 21.01 1.43 -3.46
N ILE A 84 22.09 1.98 -2.91
CA ILE A 84 22.09 2.98 -1.86
C ILE A 84 22.42 4.39 -2.38
N THR A 85 22.57 4.54 -3.71
CA THR A 85 22.82 5.85 -4.35
C THR A 85 21.67 6.80 -4.10
N GLY A 86 21.98 8.04 -3.70
CA GLY A 86 20.98 9.08 -3.42
C GLY A 86 20.30 8.98 -2.05
N PHE A 87 20.72 8.03 -1.21
CA PHE A 87 20.35 7.93 0.20
C PHE A 87 21.55 8.30 1.09
N ALA A 88 21.31 8.86 2.26
CA ALA A 88 22.29 9.31 3.23
C ALA A 88 21.81 9.03 4.67
N VAL A 89 22.74 9.07 5.63
CA VAL A 89 22.39 9.04 7.06
C VAL A 89 21.60 10.32 7.38
N GLY A 90 20.51 10.16 8.13
CA GLY A 90 19.56 11.23 8.45
C GLY A 90 18.36 11.31 7.51
N ASP A 91 18.41 10.69 6.32
CA ASP A 91 17.27 10.69 5.39
C ASP A 91 16.07 9.96 5.99
N LEU A 92 14.88 10.54 5.79
CA LEU A 92 13.62 9.83 5.94
C LEU A 92 13.41 8.90 4.73
N ILE A 93 13.04 7.66 5.00
CA ILE A 93 12.67 6.67 3.99
C ILE A 93 11.26 6.17 4.23
N MET A 94 10.55 5.87 3.14
CA MET A 94 9.32 5.11 3.12
C MET A 94 9.62 3.74 2.55
N VAL A 95 9.32 2.66 3.27
CA VAL A 95 9.24 1.32 2.69
C VAL A 95 7.80 1.09 2.29
N PHE A 96 7.54 0.71 1.04
CA PHE A 96 6.18 0.59 0.50
C PHE A 96 6.03 -0.64 -0.38
N GLN A 97 5.02 -1.46 -0.09
CA GLN A 97 4.65 -2.62 -0.89
C GLN A 97 3.51 -2.26 -1.84
N SER A 98 3.84 -1.92 -3.09
CA SER A 98 2.85 -1.55 -4.11
C SER A 98 2.30 -2.73 -4.92
N THR A 99 2.96 -3.89 -4.92
CA THR A 99 2.61 -5.08 -5.71
C THR A 99 2.80 -6.35 -4.89
N GLY A 100 2.64 -7.54 -5.49
CA GLY A 100 2.95 -8.81 -4.81
C GLY A 100 1.77 -9.42 -4.05
N TYR A 101 0.55 -9.22 -4.57
CA TYR A 101 -0.61 -9.98 -4.10
C TYR A 101 -0.41 -11.45 -4.44
N THR A 102 -0.38 -12.31 -3.42
CA THR A 102 -0.19 -13.76 -3.57
C THR A 102 -1.49 -14.55 -3.33
N GLY A 103 -2.62 -13.87 -3.15
CA GLY A 103 -3.90 -14.54 -2.98
C GLY A 103 -4.36 -15.21 -4.28
N THR A 104 -5.12 -16.30 -4.16
CA THR A 104 -5.73 -16.95 -5.31
C THR A 104 -6.82 -16.05 -5.88
N VAL A 105 -6.67 -15.62 -7.13
CA VAL A 105 -7.74 -14.99 -7.89
C VAL A 105 -8.38 -16.09 -8.73
N VAL A 106 -9.67 -16.35 -8.53
CA VAL A 106 -10.43 -17.28 -9.37
C VAL A 106 -11.10 -16.46 -10.45
N THR A 107 -10.81 -16.74 -11.72
CA THR A 107 -11.41 -16.01 -12.82
C THR A 107 -12.93 -16.18 -12.84
N GLY A 108 -13.65 -15.08 -13.10
CA GLY A 108 -15.11 -15.03 -13.05
C GLY A 108 -15.72 -15.00 -11.64
N ALA A 109 -14.90 -15.02 -10.57
CA ALA A 109 -15.40 -14.79 -9.23
C ALA A 109 -15.90 -13.34 -9.09
N GLN A 110 -17.19 -13.19 -8.77
CA GLN A 110 -17.81 -11.90 -8.49
C GLN A 110 -17.86 -11.58 -6.98
N ALA A 111 -17.38 -12.50 -6.14
CA ALA A 111 -17.29 -12.30 -4.72
C ALA A 111 -16.16 -11.31 -4.38
N PRO A 112 -16.30 -10.48 -3.33
CA PRO A 112 -15.19 -9.69 -2.82
C PRO A 112 -14.00 -10.59 -2.50
N PHE A 113 -12.80 -10.19 -2.91
CA PHE A 113 -11.56 -10.87 -2.53
C PHE A 113 -10.89 -10.13 -1.36
N ASP A 114 -10.25 -10.88 -0.47
CA ASP A 114 -9.58 -10.31 0.69
C ASP A 114 -8.14 -9.91 0.33
N ALA A 115 -7.92 -8.60 0.16
CA ALA A 115 -6.60 -8.03 -0.04
C ALA A 115 -5.78 -7.92 1.27
N ALA A 116 -6.45 -7.95 2.44
CA ALA A 116 -5.84 -7.66 3.73
C ALA A 116 -4.89 -8.77 4.22
N ALA A 117 -5.02 -9.98 3.68
CA ALA A 117 -4.11 -11.09 3.98
C ALA A 117 -2.74 -10.97 3.29
N THR A 118 -2.51 -9.92 2.49
CA THR A 118 -1.27 -9.73 1.73
C THR A 118 -0.50 -8.51 2.18
N PRO A 119 0.84 -8.48 2.01
CA PRO A 119 1.63 -7.30 2.30
C PRO A 119 1.29 -6.06 1.44
N VAL A 120 0.49 -6.21 0.38
CA VAL A 120 0.19 -5.12 -0.56
C VAL A 120 -0.52 -3.97 0.17
N GLY A 121 -0.04 -2.76 -0.06
CA GLY A 121 -0.54 -1.56 0.61
C GLY A 121 0.16 -1.24 1.93
N ASN A 122 0.96 -2.17 2.49
CA ASN A 122 1.77 -1.88 3.66
C ASN A 122 2.79 -0.78 3.37
N TRP A 123 2.96 0.12 4.33
CA TRP A 123 4.03 1.11 4.31
C TRP A 123 4.53 1.42 5.71
N ASN A 124 5.79 1.82 5.81
CA ASN A 124 6.42 2.31 7.03
C ASN A 124 7.34 3.48 6.72
N PHE A 125 7.39 4.46 7.63
CA PHE A 125 8.46 5.46 7.61
C PHE A 125 9.57 5.06 8.58
N ALA A 126 10.81 5.33 8.19
CA ALA A 126 11.95 5.19 9.09
C ALA A 126 13.04 6.20 8.73
N ARG A 127 13.92 6.53 9.69
CA ARG A 127 15.06 7.42 9.45
C ARG A 127 16.35 6.63 9.42
N VAL A 128 17.12 6.82 8.36
CA VAL A 128 18.41 6.14 8.16
C VAL A 128 19.39 6.59 9.23
N THR A 129 19.93 5.64 9.99
CA THR A 129 20.93 5.88 11.05
C THR A 129 22.33 5.43 10.63
N ALA A 130 22.42 4.44 9.73
CA ALA A 130 23.68 3.97 9.17
C ALA A 130 23.48 3.34 7.79
N ARG A 131 24.58 3.20 7.05
CA ARG A 131 24.62 2.53 5.74
C ARG A 131 25.93 1.80 5.53
N ALA A 132 25.87 0.60 4.98
CA ALA A 132 27.04 -0.21 4.67
C ALA A 132 26.73 -1.12 3.48
N GLY A 133 27.62 -1.16 2.48
CA GLY A 133 27.36 -1.90 1.24
C GLY A 133 26.01 -1.48 0.63
N THR A 134 25.10 -2.42 0.45
CA THR A 134 23.72 -2.18 -0.02
C THR A 134 22.66 -2.29 1.08
N THR A 135 23.07 -2.14 2.35
CA THR A 135 22.19 -2.21 3.52
C THR A 135 21.96 -0.83 4.11
N LEU A 136 20.69 -0.50 4.36
CA LEU A 136 20.28 0.67 5.15
C LEU A 136 19.89 0.21 6.55
N THR A 137 20.43 0.87 7.58
CA THR A 137 20.02 0.73 8.97
C THR A 137 19.22 1.95 9.37
N PHE A 138 18.15 1.78 10.14
CA PHE A 138 17.21 2.85 10.45
C PHE A 138 16.50 2.63 11.79
N ALA A 139 15.82 3.68 12.24
CA ALA A 139 14.89 3.63 13.36
C ALA A 139 13.64 4.48 13.03
N PRO A 140 12.45 4.13 13.55
CA PRO A 140 12.13 2.95 14.36
C PRO A 140 12.17 1.64 13.53
N ALA A 141 11.98 0.50 14.19
CA ALA A 141 11.81 -0.77 13.49
C ALA A 141 10.52 -0.77 12.66
N LEU A 142 10.50 -1.54 11.56
CA LEU A 142 9.30 -1.72 10.73
C LEU A 142 8.15 -2.31 11.55
N THR A 143 6.92 -1.88 11.30
CA THR A 143 5.73 -2.47 11.94
C THR A 143 5.00 -3.46 11.02
N SER A 144 5.33 -3.44 9.72
CA SER A 144 4.75 -4.32 8.70
C SER A 144 5.79 -5.24 8.06
N ASN A 145 5.32 -6.32 7.45
CA ASN A 145 6.13 -7.18 6.61
C ASN A 145 6.16 -6.65 5.17
N PHE A 146 7.31 -6.81 4.51
CA PHE A 146 7.56 -6.42 3.13
C PHE A 146 8.29 -7.54 2.39
N THR A 147 7.91 -7.73 1.13
CA THR A 147 8.51 -8.73 0.26
C THR A 147 9.71 -8.11 -0.46
N GLY A 148 10.81 -8.84 -0.57
CA GLY A 148 11.96 -8.43 -1.37
C GLY A 148 12.59 -9.64 -2.03
N SER A 149 13.07 -9.47 -3.25
CA SER A 149 13.63 -10.57 -4.05
C SER A 149 15.00 -10.23 -4.61
N PRO A 150 15.93 -11.21 -4.66
CA PRO A 150 17.16 -11.07 -5.40
C PRO A 150 16.91 -10.82 -6.91
N PRO A 151 17.92 -10.29 -7.64
CA PRO A 151 17.82 -9.93 -9.06
C PRO A 151 17.78 -11.12 -10.04
N ASP A 152 17.89 -12.35 -9.54
CA ASP A 152 18.02 -13.58 -10.32
C ASP A 152 16.68 -14.15 -10.82
N ASN A 153 15.54 -13.71 -10.28
CA ASN A 153 14.22 -14.16 -10.70
C ASN A 153 13.26 -12.98 -10.97
N ASP A 154 12.82 -12.84 -12.22
CA ASP A 154 11.94 -11.74 -12.64
C ASP A 154 10.55 -11.78 -12.04
N ILE A 155 10.00 -12.97 -11.84
CA ILE A 155 8.63 -13.14 -11.34
C ILE A 155 8.56 -12.66 -9.89
N THR A 156 9.51 -13.08 -9.06
CA THR A 156 9.56 -12.69 -7.65
C THR A 156 10.05 -11.25 -7.47
N LEU A 157 10.93 -10.76 -8.35
CA LEU A 157 11.37 -9.37 -8.37
C LEU A 157 10.22 -8.39 -8.60
N ARG A 158 9.22 -8.78 -9.42
CA ARG A 158 7.99 -8.01 -9.66
C ARG A 158 7.08 -7.85 -8.45
N SER A 159 7.33 -8.61 -7.39
CA SER A 159 6.62 -8.56 -6.11
C SER A 159 7.43 -7.88 -5.00
N SER A 160 8.59 -7.28 -5.32
CA SER A 160 9.42 -6.61 -4.32
C SER A 160 8.85 -5.24 -3.92
N ALA A 161 8.88 -4.93 -2.64
CA ALA A 161 8.66 -3.59 -2.12
C ALA A 161 9.75 -2.63 -2.57
N GLN A 162 9.42 -1.35 -2.54
CA GLN A 162 10.33 -0.25 -2.82
C GLN A 162 10.65 0.53 -1.54
N VAL A 163 11.88 1.02 -1.47
CA VAL A 163 12.35 2.01 -0.50
C VAL A 163 12.48 3.34 -1.22
N ILE A 164 11.79 4.35 -0.71
CA ILE A 164 11.73 5.69 -1.28
C ILE A 164 12.38 6.67 -0.32
N ARG A 165 13.35 7.47 -0.77
CA ARG A 165 13.82 8.64 -0.01
C ARG A 165 12.74 9.71 -0.03
N VAL A 166 12.36 10.19 1.14
CA VAL A 166 11.33 11.20 1.37
C VAL A 166 12.01 12.49 1.79
N PRO A 167 12.10 13.50 0.89
CA PRO A 167 12.64 14.79 1.29
C PRO A 167 11.77 15.46 2.35
N GLU A 168 12.41 16.13 3.30
CA GLU A 168 11.80 16.92 4.36
C GLU A 168 12.19 18.39 4.17
N TYR A 169 11.30 19.18 3.58
CA TYR A 169 11.52 20.59 3.29
C TYR A 169 11.03 21.48 4.44
N THR A 170 11.53 22.72 4.47
CA THR A 170 10.94 23.79 5.30
C THR A 170 9.69 24.30 4.60
N ASP A 171 9.86 25.02 3.50
CA ASP A 171 8.77 25.49 2.63
C ASP A 171 8.88 24.87 1.23
N VAL A 172 7.74 24.69 0.57
CA VAL A 172 7.68 24.21 -0.82
C VAL A 172 6.88 25.22 -1.64
N THR A 173 7.48 25.75 -2.70
CA THR A 173 6.81 26.60 -3.68
C THR A 173 6.88 25.95 -5.06
N ILE A 174 5.73 25.72 -5.67
CA ILE A 174 5.62 25.24 -7.06
C ILE A 174 5.04 26.38 -7.87
N ASN A 175 5.85 26.92 -8.79
CA ASN A 175 5.45 28.05 -9.61
C ASN A 175 4.38 27.66 -10.65
N ALA A 176 3.64 28.65 -11.14
CA ALA A 176 2.73 28.44 -12.26
C ALA A 176 3.47 27.85 -13.47
N GLY A 177 2.89 26.81 -14.07
CA GLY A 177 3.51 26.05 -15.17
C GLY A 177 4.61 25.07 -14.76
N ALA A 178 5.03 25.04 -13.50
CA ALA A 178 5.95 24.04 -12.96
C ALA A 178 5.19 22.81 -12.42
N SER A 179 5.90 21.69 -12.26
CA SER A 179 5.28 20.51 -11.67
C SER A 179 6.23 19.58 -10.94
N LEU A 180 5.73 18.97 -9.87
CA LEU A 180 6.30 17.77 -9.27
C LEU A 180 5.62 16.55 -9.88
N SER A 181 6.42 15.61 -10.38
CA SER A 181 5.93 14.38 -10.99
C SER A 181 6.60 13.14 -10.38
N ALA A 182 5.86 12.04 -10.32
CA ALA A 182 6.45 10.74 -9.97
C ALA A 182 7.37 10.26 -11.10
N ARG A 183 8.42 9.51 -10.74
CA ARG A 183 9.09 8.63 -11.72
C ARG A 183 8.09 7.58 -12.16
N ALA A 184 7.98 7.32 -13.46
CA ALA A 184 7.13 6.25 -13.97
C ALA A 184 7.53 4.90 -13.35
N TRP A 185 6.54 4.06 -13.04
CA TRP A 185 6.75 2.71 -12.56
C TRP A 185 7.56 1.88 -13.57
N SER A 186 8.56 1.13 -13.09
CA SER A 186 9.42 0.28 -13.96
C SER A 186 10.04 1.04 -15.14
N SER A 187 10.57 2.24 -14.93
CA SER A 187 11.06 3.09 -16.03
C SER A 187 12.45 2.72 -16.59
N ASP A 188 13.02 1.57 -16.20
CA ASP A 188 14.26 1.05 -16.79
C ASP A 188 14.01 0.51 -18.20
N ALA A 189 15.07 0.36 -19.00
CA ALA A 189 14.96 0.01 -20.42
C ALA A 189 14.26 -1.35 -20.64
N GLU A 190 14.47 -2.27 -19.72
CA GLU A 190 13.88 -3.61 -19.73
C GLU A 190 12.54 -3.68 -18.98
N PHE A 191 12.08 -2.57 -18.39
CA PHE A 191 10.90 -2.51 -17.52
C PHE A 191 10.91 -3.61 -16.45
N ARG A 192 12.07 -3.91 -15.86
CA ARG A 192 12.25 -4.93 -14.84
C ARG A 192 12.21 -4.35 -13.43
N ASP A 193 12.65 -3.12 -13.24
CA ASP A 193 12.65 -2.48 -11.93
C ASP A 193 11.22 -2.31 -11.39
N THR A 194 11.02 -2.34 -10.09
CA THR A 194 9.69 -2.37 -9.45
C THR A 194 9.49 -1.19 -8.52
N VAL A 195 9.88 -0.03 -9.02
CA VAL A 195 9.91 1.21 -8.25
C VAL A 195 9.30 2.35 -9.05
N GLY A 196 8.87 3.39 -8.33
CA GLY A 196 8.25 4.59 -8.90
C GLY A 196 6.76 4.69 -8.59
N GLY A 197 6.06 5.54 -9.32
CA GLY A 197 4.60 5.72 -9.25
C GLY A 197 4.08 6.52 -8.06
N LEU A 198 4.95 7.09 -7.23
CA LEU A 198 4.60 7.87 -6.06
C LEU A 198 5.33 9.22 -6.04
N VAL A 199 4.67 10.29 -5.61
CA VAL A 199 5.33 11.52 -5.13
C VAL A 199 5.09 11.62 -3.63
N VAL A 200 6.16 11.78 -2.85
CA VAL A 200 6.06 11.93 -1.38
C VAL A 200 7.12 12.88 -0.86
N PHE A 201 6.72 13.81 0.01
CA PHE A 201 7.64 14.72 0.70
C PHE A 201 6.95 15.24 1.96
N PHE A 202 7.74 15.66 2.93
CA PHE A 202 7.28 16.33 4.13
C PHE A 202 7.67 17.82 4.06
N ALA A 203 6.86 18.67 4.68
CA ALA A 203 7.11 20.11 4.76
C ALA A 203 6.74 20.62 6.15
N THR A 204 7.68 21.21 6.87
CA THR A 204 7.43 21.76 8.22
C THR A 204 6.66 23.09 8.18
N GLY A 205 6.81 23.83 7.09
CA GLY A 205 6.21 25.13 6.81
C GLY A 205 5.15 25.06 5.70
N THR A 206 5.13 26.08 4.84
CA THR A 206 4.05 26.27 3.87
C THR A 206 4.31 25.51 2.57
N VAL A 207 3.27 24.84 2.05
CA VAL A 207 3.25 24.31 0.68
C VAL A 207 2.40 25.23 -0.20
N THR A 208 3.05 26.07 -1.00
CA THR A 208 2.42 26.94 -2.00
C THR A 208 2.46 26.24 -3.36
N ASN A 209 1.33 25.71 -3.80
CA ASN A 209 1.22 25.03 -5.09
C ASN A 209 0.42 25.87 -6.10
N ASN A 210 1.13 26.59 -6.99
CA ASN A 210 0.54 27.31 -8.13
C ASN A 210 0.67 26.53 -9.45
N GLY A 211 1.31 25.35 -9.41
CA GLY A 211 1.52 24.46 -10.54
C GLY A 211 0.76 23.15 -10.36
N THR A 212 1.44 22.02 -10.55
CA THR A 212 0.85 20.69 -10.30
C THR A 212 1.76 19.78 -9.49
N ILE A 213 1.14 18.92 -8.68
CA ILE A 213 1.77 17.74 -8.07
C ILE A 213 0.98 16.55 -8.60
N SER A 214 1.61 15.65 -9.34
CA SER A 214 0.89 14.57 -10.02
C SER A 214 1.68 13.28 -10.10
N ALA A 215 0.98 12.17 -9.84
CA ALA A 215 1.43 10.81 -10.17
C ALA A 215 0.61 10.21 -11.34
N ALA A 216 -0.17 11.03 -12.06
CA ALA A 216 -1.02 10.56 -13.15
C ALA A 216 -0.18 9.88 -14.24
N GLY A 217 -0.60 8.68 -14.66
CA GLY A 217 0.11 7.89 -15.67
C GLY A 217 1.46 7.31 -15.23
N ALA A 218 1.88 7.52 -13.98
CA ALA A 218 3.15 7.02 -13.46
C ALA A 218 3.01 5.73 -12.63
N GLY A 219 1.78 5.30 -12.33
CA GLY A 219 1.48 4.12 -11.52
C GLY A 219 1.83 2.78 -12.19
N PHE A 220 1.49 1.68 -11.52
CA PHE A 220 1.75 0.32 -12.00
C PHE A 220 1.23 0.10 -13.42
N ARG A 221 1.90 -0.79 -14.17
CA ARG A 221 1.53 -1.13 -15.55
C ARG A 221 0.07 -1.60 -15.60
N GLY A 222 -0.68 -1.10 -16.58
CA GLY A 222 -1.93 -1.74 -16.97
C GLY A 222 -1.70 -3.16 -17.45
N GLY A 223 -2.75 -3.98 -17.50
CA GLY A 223 -2.65 -5.33 -18.04
C GLY A 223 -2.13 -5.31 -19.49
N GLU A 224 -1.17 -6.19 -19.79
CA GLU A 224 -0.76 -6.44 -21.17
C GLU A 224 -1.84 -7.29 -21.85
N LYS A 225 -2.26 -6.88 -23.05
CA LYS A 225 -3.20 -7.66 -23.86
C LYS A 225 -2.41 -8.79 -24.52
N PHE A 226 -2.68 -10.02 -24.12
CA PHE A 226 -2.23 -11.18 -24.85
C PHE A 226 -3.43 -11.83 -25.55
N ASN A 227 -3.34 -11.96 -26.87
CA ASN A 227 -4.28 -12.76 -27.64
C ASN A 227 -3.62 -14.12 -27.86
N GLY A 228 -4.06 -15.14 -27.11
CA GLY A 228 -3.70 -16.51 -27.44
C GLY A 228 -4.49 -17.05 -28.63
N SER A 229 -4.35 -18.34 -28.92
CA SER A 229 -4.94 -18.98 -30.11
C SER A 229 -6.48 -19.12 -30.05
N GLY A 230 -7.10 -18.71 -28.94
CA GLY A 230 -8.55 -18.68 -28.76
C GLY A 230 -9.14 -20.08 -28.54
N ASP A 231 -9.87 -20.25 -27.45
CA ASP A 231 -10.49 -21.52 -27.05
C ASP A 231 -11.99 -21.60 -27.44
N SER A 232 -12.49 -20.66 -28.25
CA SER A 232 -13.93 -20.48 -28.51
C SER A 232 -14.78 -20.21 -27.27
N CYS A 233 -14.21 -19.60 -26.22
CA CYS A 233 -14.86 -19.25 -24.94
C CYS A 233 -15.37 -20.47 -24.17
N THR A 234 -14.63 -21.58 -24.18
CA THR A 234 -15.02 -22.81 -23.49
C THR A 234 -14.63 -22.84 -22.02
N GLN A 235 -13.61 -22.07 -21.64
CA GLN A 235 -13.16 -21.92 -20.25
C GLN A 235 -12.82 -20.45 -19.94
N LEU A 236 -12.71 -20.16 -18.64
CA LEU A 236 -12.31 -18.84 -18.16
C LEU A 236 -10.80 -18.69 -17.96
N ASP A 237 -10.08 -19.81 -17.81
CA ASP A 237 -8.65 -19.89 -17.59
C ASP A 237 -8.03 -20.81 -18.64
N GLU A 238 -6.85 -20.47 -19.16
CA GLU A 238 -6.06 -21.33 -20.04
C GLU A 238 -4.58 -21.25 -19.68
N GLU A 239 -3.87 -22.38 -19.77
CA GLU A 239 -2.42 -22.44 -19.55
C GLU A 239 -1.69 -21.71 -20.70
N TRP A 240 -0.56 -21.07 -20.40
CA TRP A 240 0.31 -20.48 -21.41
C TRP A 240 0.66 -21.52 -22.50
N GLU A 241 0.56 -21.29 -23.81
CA GLU A 241 0.49 -20.04 -24.63
C GLU A 241 -0.93 -19.60 -25.07
N GLY A 242 -2.00 -20.14 -24.51
CA GLY A 242 -3.37 -19.95 -25.04
C GLY A 242 -4.22 -18.87 -24.37
N GLY A 243 -3.95 -18.53 -23.11
CA GLY A 243 -4.84 -17.66 -22.32
C GLY A 243 -4.86 -16.19 -22.71
N ALA A 244 -6.06 -15.60 -22.83
CA ALA A 244 -6.25 -14.16 -22.99
C ALA A 244 -6.76 -13.53 -21.68
N MET A 245 -6.01 -12.59 -21.11
CA MET A 245 -6.46 -11.77 -19.99
C MET A 245 -6.90 -10.38 -20.48
N THR A 246 -8.19 -10.06 -20.35
CA THR A 246 -8.74 -8.73 -20.64
C THR A 246 -9.22 -8.08 -19.34
N VAL A 247 -8.57 -6.99 -18.93
CA VAL A 247 -9.11 -6.07 -17.91
C VAL A 247 -9.47 -4.77 -18.62
N SER A 248 -10.77 -4.51 -18.77
CA SER A 248 -11.28 -3.26 -19.36
C SER A 248 -11.50 -2.22 -18.26
N TYR A 249 -11.07 -0.98 -18.51
CA TYR A 249 -11.36 0.19 -17.69
C TYR A 249 -12.77 0.71 -17.95
#